data_AF-A0A512J6L9-F1
#
_entry.id   AF-A0A512J6L9-F1
#
_cell.length_a   1.000
_cell.length_b   1.000
_cell.length_c   1.000
_cell.angle_alpha   90.00
_cell.angle_beta   90.00
_cell.angle_gamma   90.00
#
_symmetry.space_group_name_H-M   'P 1'
#
loop_
_entity.id
_entity.type
_entity.pdbx_description
1 polymer ?
#
loop_
_entity_poly.entity_id
_entity_poly.type
_entity_poly.pdbx_seq_one_letter_code
_entity_poly.pdbx_strand_id
1 'polypeptide(L)'
;MSPTAARVYDEALLRLARAERTDHRVQLSRRLAPVEAGPVRTVTDLAYDLDPEIAAPVLRHSVLLRDEDLVAIAQTRSQGHLGALAERREVSEPVTDVVVIRGSWPVLRQLAANRTAHLSAQGLARLTVLSRGDGHITVALTKRSDVPAAVKGELLSQFKEMAVARRSSFCGEHSGVSLDAESSDAAPFATAQGNTDPLSAERLRAAGACVDAIAQSRPLTCAEVPHALARGELAEAIVMVARLAEQEPDTLVQALRGLSPVKNLALLAMRSADLSWAMAERILREVGSRADREGNLPALNEASQRGVCRSIEPSGAACSAGCPAACRLHDPGRRAICAGLRGQGGEPPPAIIDWMLWSPRFV
;
A
#
# COMPACT_ATOMS: atom_id res chain seq x y z
N MET A 1 17.71 -24.98 39.18
CA MET A 1 17.67 -23.90 40.20
C MET A 1 16.61 -24.26 41.23
N SER A 2 16.84 -24.00 42.52
CA SER A 2 15.74 -24.13 43.50
C SER A 2 14.66 -23.08 43.22
N PRO A 3 13.36 -23.37 43.43
CA PRO A 3 12.26 -22.43 43.16
C PRO A 3 12.44 -21.09 43.90
N THR A 4 13.01 -21.15 45.10
CA THR A 4 13.30 -19.98 45.94
C THR A 4 14.38 -19.09 45.33
N ALA A 5 15.46 -19.68 44.79
CA ALA A 5 16.52 -18.92 44.13
C ALA A 5 16.00 -18.21 42.89
N ALA A 6 15.19 -18.88 42.06
CA ALA A 6 14.58 -18.28 40.86
C ALA A 6 13.77 -17.02 41.20
N ARG A 7 12.99 -17.06 42.29
CA ARG A 7 12.18 -15.92 42.73
C ARG A 7 13.02 -14.72 43.20
N VAL A 8 14.17 -14.97 43.84
CA VAL A 8 15.09 -13.90 44.28
C VAL A 8 15.77 -13.26 43.08
N TYR A 9 16.22 -14.06 42.10
CA TYR A 9 16.81 -13.52 40.87
C TYR A 9 15.80 -12.74 40.03
N ASP A 10 14.55 -13.21 39.93
CA ASP A 10 13.48 -12.47 39.25
C ASP A 10 13.21 -11.12 39.93
N GLU A 11 13.14 -11.06 41.26
CA GLU A 11 13.01 -9.79 41.99
C GLU A 11 14.19 -8.84 41.74
N ALA A 12 15.42 -9.35 41.73
CA ALA A 12 16.60 -8.54 41.45
C ALA A 12 16.60 -8.01 40.01
N LEU A 13 16.26 -8.87 39.04
CA LEU A 13 16.16 -8.50 37.63
C LEU A 13 15.06 -7.47 37.40
N LEU A 14 13.90 -7.62 38.04
CA LEU A 14 12.79 -6.68 37.96
C LEU A 14 13.22 -5.27 38.42
N ARG A 15 13.95 -5.18 39.53
CA ARG A 15 14.44 -3.88 40.05
C ARG A 15 15.42 -3.22 39.07
N LEU A 16 16.34 -4.00 38.51
CA LEU A 16 17.28 -3.51 37.49
C LEU A 16 16.54 -3.08 36.23
N ALA A 17 15.61 -3.90 35.73
CA ALA A 17 14.82 -3.61 34.54
C ALA A 17 14.02 -2.30 34.67
N ARG A 18 13.52 -1.96 35.85
CA ARG A 18 12.80 -0.70 36.12
C ARG A 18 13.71 0.52 36.21
N ALA A 19 14.97 0.34 36.62
CA ALA A 19 15.96 1.42 36.74
C ALA A 19 16.64 1.74 35.40
N GLU A 20 16.58 0.82 34.44
CA GLU A 20 17.20 0.98 33.13
C GLU A 20 16.42 1.92 32.20
N ARG A 21 17.13 2.45 31.19
CA ARG A 21 16.55 3.31 30.16
C ARG A 21 15.67 2.52 29.19
N THR A 22 14.71 3.20 28.55
CA THR A 22 13.77 2.62 27.57
C THR A 22 14.45 1.71 26.55
N ASP A 23 15.53 2.17 25.91
CA ASP A 23 16.25 1.42 24.87
C ASP A 23 16.76 0.05 25.38
N HIS A 24 17.30 0.03 26.60
CA HIS A 24 17.77 -1.20 27.23
C HIS A 24 16.62 -2.10 27.67
N ARG A 25 15.50 -1.52 28.10
CA ARG A 25 14.27 -2.26 28.44
C ARG A 25 13.65 -2.92 27.21
N VAL A 26 13.68 -2.26 26.05
CA VAL A 26 13.29 -2.86 24.75
C VAL A 26 14.22 -4.02 24.40
N GLN A 27 15.53 -3.87 24.59
CA GLN A 27 16.47 -4.96 24.32
C GLN A 27 16.25 -6.14 25.28
N LEU A 28 16.02 -5.86 26.56
CA LEU A 28 15.69 -6.87 27.57
C LEU A 28 14.39 -7.60 27.21
N SER A 29 13.36 -6.87 26.80
CA SER A 29 12.06 -7.44 26.45
C SER A 29 12.16 -8.38 25.25
N ARG A 30 12.92 -8.01 24.21
CA ARG A 30 13.22 -8.88 23.06
C ARG A 30 13.98 -10.15 23.46
N ARG A 31 14.91 -10.06 24.41
CA ARG A 31 15.70 -11.21 24.88
C ARG A 31 14.90 -12.17 25.76
N LEU A 32 13.96 -11.64 26.56
CA LEU A 32 13.10 -12.44 27.43
C LEU A 32 11.87 -12.99 26.70
N ALA A 33 11.45 -12.37 25.60
CA ALA A 33 10.26 -12.77 24.85
C ALA A 33 10.23 -14.25 24.40
N PRO A 34 11.31 -14.87 23.88
CA PRO A 34 11.28 -16.27 23.47
C PRO A 34 11.58 -17.26 24.61
N VAL A 35 11.78 -16.80 25.86
CA VAL A 35 12.19 -17.66 26.97
C VAL A 35 11.00 -18.44 27.52
N GLU A 36 11.04 -19.77 27.45
CA GLU A 36 9.95 -20.66 27.90
C GLU A 36 9.88 -20.83 29.43
N ALA A 37 11.02 -20.74 30.11
CA ALA A 37 11.12 -20.83 31.56
C ALA A 37 12.01 -19.69 32.08
N GLY A 38 11.41 -18.70 32.73
CA GLY A 38 12.09 -17.44 33.00
C GLY A 38 11.52 -16.62 34.15
N PRO A 39 12.01 -15.38 34.32
CA PRO A 39 11.62 -14.47 35.38
C PRO A 39 10.19 -13.92 35.11
N VAL A 40 9.18 -14.66 35.58
CA VAL A 40 7.76 -14.38 35.30
C VAL A 40 7.38 -12.96 35.71
N ARG A 41 7.81 -12.47 36.88
CA ARG A 41 7.44 -11.15 37.36
C ARG A 41 8.04 -10.04 36.51
N THR A 42 9.31 -10.20 36.11
CA THR A 42 9.96 -9.26 35.18
C THR A 42 9.25 -9.22 33.83
N VAL A 43 8.90 -10.39 33.29
CA VAL A 43 8.22 -10.51 31.99
C VAL A 43 6.83 -9.89 32.04
N THR A 44 6.06 -10.14 33.10
CA THR A 44 4.76 -9.52 33.32
C THR A 44 4.89 -8.00 33.44
N ASP A 45 5.86 -7.49 34.21
CA ASP A 45 6.09 -6.04 34.34
C ASP A 45 6.40 -5.36 33.00
N LEU A 46 7.23 -5.98 32.16
CA LEU A 46 7.52 -5.49 30.81
C LEU A 46 6.29 -5.52 29.90
N ALA A 47 5.39 -6.49 30.06
CA ALA A 47 4.15 -6.57 29.30
C ALA A 47 3.13 -5.49 29.72
N TYR A 48 3.16 -5.06 30.98
CA TYR A 48 2.38 -3.96 31.54
C TYR A 48 3.06 -2.60 31.39
N ASP A 49 4.08 -2.47 30.56
CA ASP A 49 4.68 -1.15 30.32
C ASP A 49 3.67 -0.19 29.68
N LEU A 50 3.94 1.11 29.76
CA LEU A 50 3.15 2.13 29.06
C LEU A 50 3.65 2.31 27.63
N ASP A 51 4.93 2.06 27.40
CA ASP A 51 5.55 2.11 26.09
C ASP A 51 5.28 0.81 25.30
N PRO A 52 4.55 0.87 24.18
CA PRO A 52 4.29 -0.31 23.37
C PRO A 52 5.56 -0.92 22.78
N GLU A 53 6.66 -0.17 22.60
CA GLU A 53 7.91 -0.74 22.08
C GLU A 53 8.56 -1.72 23.06
N ILE A 54 8.40 -1.47 24.37
CA ILE A 54 8.87 -2.36 25.43
C ILE A 54 7.95 -3.58 25.54
N ALA A 55 6.64 -3.37 25.55
CA ALA A 55 5.66 -4.43 25.78
C ALA A 55 5.49 -5.37 24.57
N ALA A 56 5.55 -4.84 23.34
CA ALA A 56 5.20 -5.59 22.13
C ALA A 56 5.98 -6.90 21.93
N PRO A 57 7.31 -6.97 22.11
CA PRO A 57 8.06 -8.23 21.96
C PRO A 57 7.55 -9.33 22.90
N VAL A 58 7.27 -8.97 24.16
CA VAL A 58 6.81 -9.92 25.18
C VAL A 58 5.37 -10.34 24.88
N LEU A 59 4.51 -9.39 24.55
CA LEU A 59 3.11 -9.66 24.20
C LEU A 59 2.99 -10.56 22.96
N ARG A 60 3.89 -10.44 21.98
CA ARG A 60 3.84 -11.25 20.75
C ARG A 60 4.32 -12.69 20.92
N HIS A 61 5.35 -12.91 21.74
CA HIS A 61 6.10 -14.18 21.72
C HIS A 61 6.19 -14.90 23.06
N SER A 62 5.99 -14.23 24.20
CA SER A 62 6.24 -14.84 25.51
C SER A 62 5.13 -15.80 25.93
N VAL A 63 5.47 -17.06 26.14
CA VAL A 63 4.56 -18.11 26.66
C VAL A 63 4.34 -18.02 28.18
N LEU A 64 5.09 -17.17 28.88
CA LEU A 64 5.01 -17.02 30.34
C LEU A 64 3.80 -16.17 30.80
N LEU A 65 3.17 -15.44 29.88
CA LEU A 65 2.00 -14.62 30.18
C LEU A 65 0.73 -15.47 30.21
N ARG A 66 -0.07 -15.30 31.27
CA ARG A 66 -1.35 -15.97 31.43
C ARG A 66 -2.46 -15.17 30.76
N ASP A 67 -3.52 -15.85 30.34
CA ASP A 67 -4.67 -15.20 29.70
C ASP A 67 -5.30 -14.08 30.54
N GLU A 68 -5.34 -14.24 31.86
CA GLU A 68 -5.79 -13.20 32.80
C GLU A 68 -5.02 -11.88 32.62
N ASP A 69 -3.69 -11.99 32.46
CA ASP A 69 -2.80 -10.86 32.27
C ASP A 69 -2.99 -10.24 30.89
N LEU A 70 -3.15 -11.08 29.85
CA LEU A 70 -3.42 -10.61 28.48
C LEU A 70 -4.74 -9.87 28.37
N VAL A 71 -5.81 -10.36 29.03
CA VAL A 71 -7.11 -9.70 29.08
C VAL A 71 -7.01 -8.35 29.80
N ALA A 72 -6.35 -8.28 30.95
CA ALA A 72 -6.18 -7.04 31.69
C ALA A 72 -5.39 -5.99 30.89
N ILE A 73 -4.34 -6.41 30.18
CA ILE A 73 -3.57 -5.55 29.26
C ILE A 73 -4.47 -5.08 28.11
N ALA A 74 -5.24 -5.99 27.51
CA ALA A 74 -6.17 -5.66 26.43
C ALA A 74 -7.27 -4.68 26.86
N GLN A 75 -7.67 -4.65 28.13
CA GLN A 75 -8.69 -3.73 28.64
C GLN A 75 -8.14 -2.33 28.97
N THR A 76 -6.88 -2.25 29.40
CA THR A 76 -6.32 -1.01 29.97
C THR A 76 -5.35 -0.27 29.04
N ARG A 77 -4.66 -0.98 28.14
CA ARG A 77 -3.53 -0.43 27.38
C ARG A 77 -3.91 0.15 26.02
N SER A 78 -2.91 0.76 25.37
CA SER A 78 -3.02 1.50 24.12
C SER A 78 -3.17 0.60 22.89
N GLN A 79 -3.49 1.20 21.73
CA GLN A 79 -3.65 0.48 20.46
C GLN A 79 -2.39 -0.28 20.03
N GLY A 80 -1.19 0.22 20.37
CA GLY A 80 0.07 -0.49 20.09
C GLY A 80 0.17 -1.84 20.83
N HIS A 81 -0.35 -1.91 22.05
CA HIS A 81 -0.41 -3.15 22.82
C HIS A 81 -1.44 -4.12 22.23
N LEU A 82 -2.60 -3.60 21.82
CA LEU A 82 -3.64 -4.40 21.16
C LEU A 82 -3.15 -4.99 19.83
N GLY A 83 -2.38 -4.23 19.04
CA GLY A 83 -1.75 -4.75 17.82
C GLY A 83 -0.76 -5.88 18.11
N ALA A 84 0.06 -5.72 19.15
CA ALA A 84 0.98 -6.79 19.58
C ALA A 84 0.23 -8.05 20.04
N LEU A 85 -0.88 -7.90 20.76
CA LEU A 85 -1.76 -9.01 21.14
C LEU A 85 -2.45 -9.66 19.94
N ALA A 86 -2.87 -8.87 18.95
CA ALA A 86 -3.52 -9.38 17.74
C ALA A 86 -2.58 -10.21 16.85
N GLU A 87 -1.28 -9.92 16.88
CA GLU A 87 -0.23 -10.66 16.15
C GLU A 87 0.33 -11.87 16.91
N ARG A 88 0.03 -11.98 18.21
CA ARG A 88 0.52 -13.06 19.08
C ARG A 88 0.07 -14.42 18.54
N ARG A 89 0.94 -15.43 18.66
CA ARG A 89 0.58 -16.80 18.34
C ARG A 89 -0.36 -17.36 19.41
N GLU A 90 -1.41 -18.07 18.98
CA GLU A 90 -2.37 -18.74 19.88
C GLU A 90 -3.03 -17.77 20.88
N VAL A 91 -3.91 -16.91 20.36
CA VAL A 91 -4.70 -15.98 21.17
C VAL A 91 -6.02 -16.64 21.57
N SER A 92 -6.35 -16.68 22.85
CA SER A 92 -7.60 -17.27 23.32
C SER A 92 -8.82 -16.37 23.07
N GLU A 93 -10.00 -16.97 23.01
CA GLU A 93 -11.30 -16.30 22.82
C GLU A 93 -11.54 -15.09 23.76
N PRO A 94 -11.30 -15.17 25.10
CA PRO A 94 -11.54 -14.03 25.97
C PRO A 94 -10.64 -12.83 25.66
N VAL A 95 -9.42 -13.06 25.17
CA VAL A 95 -8.51 -11.98 24.75
C VAL A 95 -8.98 -11.39 23.43
N THR A 96 -9.32 -12.23 22.45
CA THR A 96 -9.78 -11.75 21.14
C THR A 96 -11.06 -10.94 21.24
N ASP A 97 -12.01 -11.32 22.10
CA ASP A 97 -13.26 -10.58 22.31
C ASP A 97 -13.00 -9.15 22.78
N VAL A 98 -12.08 -8.95 23.72
CA VAL A 98 -11.70 -7.61 24.19
C VAL A 98 -11.01 -6.82 23.07
N VAL A 99 -10.13 -7.46 22.31
CA VAL A 99 -9.44 -6.83 21.18
C VAL A 99 -10.42 -6.42 20.08
N VAL A 100 -11.44 -7.22 19.79
CA VAL A 100 -12.50 -6.88 18.81
C VAL A 100 -13.33 -5.68 19.27
N ILE A 101 -13.60 -5.56 20.58
CA ILE A 101 -14.39 -4.46 21.13
C ILE A 101 -13.63 -3.13 21.12
N ARG A 102 -12.34 -3.12 21.50
CA ARG A 102 -11.53 -1.89 21.66
C ARG A 102 -10.61 -1.57 20.48
N GLY A 103 -10.36 -2.54 19.60
CA GLY A 103 -9.37 -2.46 18.54
C GLY A 103 -9.74 -1.44 17.46
N SER A 104 -8.75 -0.66 17.04
CA SER A 104 -8.83 0.16 15.83
C SER A 104 -8.75 -0.69 14.56
N TRP A 105 -9.15 -0.14 13.41
CA TRP A 105 -9.12 -0.84 12.12
C TRP A 105 -7.81 -1.59 11.82
N PRO A 106 -6.60 -1.01 12.03
CA PRO A 106 -5.34 -1.73 11.82
C PRO A 106 -5.21 -2.99 12.70
N VAL A 107 -5.59 -2.89 13.98
CA VAL A 107 -5.56 -4.01 14.93
C VAL A 107 -6.54 -5.10 14.51
N LEU A 108 -7.75 -4.72 14.10
CA LEU A 108 -8.78 -5.67 13.64
C LEU A 108 -8.36 -6.40 12.36
N ARG A 109 -7.68 -5.70 11.43
CA ARG A 109 -7.10 -6.34 10.24
C ARG A 109 -6.03 -7.38 10.61
N GLN A 110 -5.15 -7.04 11.56
CA GLN A 110 -4.12 -7.95 12.06
C GLN A 110 -4.75 -9.18 12.72
N LEU A 111 -5.74 -8.97 13.60
CA LEU A 111 -6.46 -10.05 14.27
C LEU A 111 -7.19 -10.96 13.27
N ALA A 112 -7.88 -10.38 12.28
CA ALA A 112 -8.57 -11.13 11.24
C ALA A 112 -7.60 -11.97 10.40
N ALA A 113 -6.40 -11.46 10.12
CA ALA A 113 -5.36 -12.17 9.38
C ALA A 113 -4.66 -13.27 10.21
N ASN A 114 -4.67 -13.17 11.53
CA ASN A 114 -4.03 -14.13 12.43
C ASN A 114 -4.84 -15.44 12.54
N ARG A 115 -4.48 -16.44 11.73
CA ARG A 115 -5.13 -17.76 11.69
C ARG A 115 -5.04 -18.54 13.01
N THR A 116 -4.12 -18.19 13.91
CA THR A 116 -3.94 -18.88 15.20
C THR A 116 -4.76 -18.27 16.33
N ALA A 117 -5.44 -17.14 16.10
CA ALA A 117 -6.30 -16.52 17.10
C ALA A 117 -7.65 -17.23 17.17
N HIS A 118 -8.08 -17.68 18.33
CA HIS A 118 -9.41 -18.27 18.52
C HIS A 118 -10.46 -17.17 18.64
N LEU A 119 -11.47 -17.21 17.76
CA LEU A 119 -12.55 -16.22 17.73
C LEU A 119 -13.81 -16.84 18.31
N SER A 120 -14.37 -16.21 19.35
CA SER A 120 -15.69 -16.60 19.85
C SER A 120 -16.76 -16.35 18.78
N ALA A 121 -17.92 -16.99 18.90
CA ALA A 121 -19.06 -16.72 18.02
C ALA A 121 -19.47 -15.24 18.03
N GLN A 122 -19.37 -14.58 19.19
CA GLN A 122 -19.69 -13.16 19.33
C GLN A 122 -18.63 -12.27 18.67
N GLY A 123 -17.35 -12.58 18.87
CA GLY A 123 -16.23 -11.88 18.25
C GLY A 123 -16.27 -11.98 16.73
N LEU A 124 -16.56 -13.18 16.20
CA LEU A 124 -16.74 -13.41 14.77
C LEU A 124 -17.93 -12.62 14.20
N ALA A 125 -19.09 -12.64 14.86
CA ALA A 125 -20.26 -11.88 14.42
C ALA A 125 -19.97 -10.38 14.37
N ARG A 126 -19.27 -9.83 15.37
CA ARG A 126 -18.84 -8.42 15.38
C ARG A 126 -17.87 -8.13 14.24
N LEU A 127 -16.86 -8.98 14.02
CA LEU A 127 -15.93 -8.81 12.91
C LEU A 127 -16.61 -8.87 11.55
N THR A 128 -17.63 -9.72 11.38
CA THR A 128 -18.45 -9.77 10.16
C THR A 128 -19.18 -8.44 9.92
N VAL A 129 -19.80 -7.85 10.96
CA VAL A 129 -20.43 -6.53 10.84
C VAL A 129 -19.41 -5.44 10.47
N LEU A 130 -18.24 -5.45 11.13
CA LEU A 130 -17.17 -4.48 10.85
C LEU A 130 -16.57 -4.65 9.45
N SER A 131 -16.58 -5.87 8.91
CA SER A 131 -16.04 -6.17 7.58
C SER A 131 -16.77 -5.42 6.45
N ARG A 132 -18.02 -4.99 6.66
CA ARG A 132 -18.76 -4.14 5.70
C ARG A 132 -18.05 -2.82 5.39
N GLY A 133 -17.28 -2.29 6.35
CA GLY A 133 -16.50 -1.07 6.18
C GLY A 133 -15.10 -1.31 5.60
N ASP A 134 -14.62 -2.56 5.61
CA ASP A 134 -13.23 -2.88 5.34
C ASP A 134 -13.05 -4.24 4.66
N GLY A 135 -12.79 -4.20 3.34
CA GLY A 135 -12.57 -5.39 2.53
C GLY A 135 -11.35 -6.22 2.94
N HIS A 136 -10.36 -5.64 3.63
CA HIS A 136 -9.23 -6.43 4.13
C HIS A 136 -9.66 -7.41 5.21
N ILE A 137 -10.58 -7.02 6.09
CA ILE A 137 -11.13 -7.91 7.12
C ILE A 137 -11.92 -9.02 6.46
N THR A 138 -12.75 -8.71 5.46
CA THR A 138 -13.53 -9.70 4.71
C THR A 138 -12.64 -10.75 4.02
N VAL A 139 -11.59 -10.30 3.33
CA VAL A 139 -10.63 -11.19 2.65
C VAL A 139 -9.82 -12.02 3.66
N ALA A 140 -9.47 -11.46 4.81
CA ALA A 140 -8.75 -12.18 5.85
C ALA A 140 -9.62 -13.29 6.47
N LEU A 141 -10.87 -12.99 6.84
CA LEU A 141 -11.81 -13.94 7.45
C LEU A 141 -12.24 -15.06 6.49
N THR A 142 -12.41 -14.77 5.21
CA THR A 142 -12.79 -15.79 4.21
C THR A 142 -11.70 -16.86 4.03
N LYS A 143 -10.43 -16.49 4.20
CA LYS A 143 -9.27 -17.41 4.12
C LYS A 143 -9.10 -18.32 5.33
N ARG A 144 -9.83 -18.07 6.41
CA ARG A 144 -9.73 -18.83 7.65
C ARG A 144 -10.50 -20.15 7.57
N SER A 145 -9.95 -21.24 8.10
CA SER A 145 -10.58 -22.56 8.08
C SER A 145 -11.63 -22.73 9.18
N ASP A 146 -11.50 -22.02 10.30
CA ASP A 146 -12.36 -22.06 11.49
C ASP A 146 -13.68 -21.27 11.33
N VAL A 147 -13.80 -20.45 10.29
CA VAL A 147 -15.03 -19.67 10.03
C VAL A 147 -16.10 -20.55 9.35
N PRO A 148 -17.33 -20.63 9.88
CA PRO A 148 -18.42 -21.42 9.30
C PRO A 148 -18.76 -21.00 7.86
N ALA A 149 -19.16 -21.96 7.03
CA ALA A 149 -19.50 -21.72 5.63
C ALA A 149 -20.62 -20.67 5.44
N ALA A 150 -21.61 -20.67 6.34
CA ALA A 150 -22.69 -19.67 6.33
C ALA A 150 -22.15 -18.23 6.49
N VAL A 151 -21.22 -18.02 7.43
CA VAL A 151 -20.58 -16.71 7.67
C VAL A 151 -19.69 -16.33 6.48
N LYS A 152 -18.99 -17.29 5.87
CA LYS A 152 -18.21 -17.03 4.63
C LYS A 152 -19.10 -16.59 3.48
N GLY A 153 -20.27 -17.21 3.32
CA GLY A 153 -21.27 -16.81 2.33
C GLY A 153 -21.73 -15.37 2.53
N GLU A 154 -22.04 -15.00 3.78
CA GLU A 154 -22.40 -13.63 4.15
C GLU A 154 -21.26 -12.63 3.90
N LEU A 155 -20.03 -12.98 4.29
CA LEU A 155 -18.84 -12.15 4.02
C LEU A 155 -18.64 -11.93 2.51
N LEU A 156 -18.84 -12.97 1.70
CA LEU A 156 -18.71 -12.88 0.25
C LEU A 156 -19.83 -12.06 -0.38
N SER A 157 -21.07 -12.18 0.09
CA SER A 157 -22.18 -11.33 -0.38
C SER A 157 -21.93 -9.88 -0.02
N GLN A 158 -21.52 -9.58 1.21
CA GLN A 158 -21.13 -8.24 1.64
C GLN A 158 -19.94 -7.70 0.83
N PHE A 159 -18.94 -8.54 0.53
CA PHE A 159 -17.81 -8.13 -0.32
C PHE A 159 -18.27 -7.83 -1.74
N LYS A 160 -19.17 -8.64 -2.31
CA LYS A 160 -19.76 -8.39 -3.64
C LYS A 160 -20.57 -7.10 -3.65
N GLU A 161 -21.40 -6.87 -2.63
CA GLU A 161 -22.17 -5.63 -2.47
C GLU A 161 -21.25 -4.41 -2.34
N MET A 162 -20.23 -4.48 -1.47
CA MET A 162 -19.24 -3.40 -1.33
C MET A 162 -18.43 -3.23 -2.59
N ALA A 163 -18.08 -4.31 -3.29
CA ALA A 163 -17.39 -4.25 -4.57
C ALA A 163 -18.28 -3.60 -5.61
N VAL A 164 -19.59 -3.90 -5.69
CA VAL A 164 -20.55 -3.28 -6.61
C VAL A 164 -20.83 -1.82 -6.25
N ALA A 165 -20.98 -1.51 -4.95
CA ALA A 165 -21.15 -0.16 -4.45
C ALA A 165 -19.90 0.69 -4.71
N ARG A 166 -18.70 0.16 -4.48
CA ARG A 166 -17.41 0.75 -4.88
C ARG A 166 -17.13 0.61 -6.38
N ARG A 167 -17.82 -0.25 -7.12
CA ARG A 167 -17.71 -0.43 -8.59
C ARG A 167 -18.36 0.72 -9.34
N SER A 168 -19.20 1.52 -8.67
CA SER A 168 -19.48 2.88 -9.14
C SER A 168 -18.21 3.73 -9.26
N SER A 169 -17.08 3.31 -8.68
CA SER A 169 -15.76 3.97 -8.71
C SER A 169 -14.55 3.03 -8.97
N PHE A 170 -14.75 1.73 -9.27
CA PHE A 170 -13.63 0.78 -9.43
C PHE A 170 -13.97 -0.47 -10.29
N CYS A 171 -13.44 -0.50 -11.52
CA CYS A 171 -13.38 -1.67 -12.39
C CYS A 171 -11.92 -2.21 -12.45
N GLY A 172 -11.72 -3.48 -12.04
CA GLY A 172 -10.54 -4.35 -12.25
C GLY A 172 -9.26 -3.97 -11.48
N GLU A 173 -8.40 -4.84 -10.94
CA GLU A 173 -8.25 -6.30 -10.88
C GLU A 173 -7.23 -6.62 -9.75
N HIS A 174 -7.04 -7.91 -9.41
CA HIS A 174 -6.25 -8.49 -8.32
C HIS A 174 -7.01 -8.81 -7.03
N SER A 175 -7.98 -9.70 -7.14
CA SER A 175 -8.16 -10.75 -6.13
C SER A 175 -8.59 -12.00 -6.88
N GLY A 176 -7.67 -12.96 -6.98
CA GLY A 176 -7.85 -14.23 -7.69
C GLY A 176 -8.86 -15.15 -7.01
N VAL A 177 -10.13 -14.75 -7.03
CA VAL A 177 -11.26 -15.63 -6.75
C VAL A 177 -12.06 -15.68 -8.05
N SER A 178 -11.79 -16.69 -8.87
CA SER A 178 -12.71 -17.06 -9.95
C SER A 178 -14.02 -17.47 -9.29
N LEU A 179 -15.09 -16.77 -9.68
CA LEU A 179 -16.46 -17.06 -9.31
C LEU A 179 -17.15 -17.56 -10.57
N ASP A 180 -16.74 -18.73 -11.05
CA ASP A 180 -17.35 -19.39 -12.20
C ASP A 180 -17.85 -20.77 -11.77
N ALA A 181 -19.05 -20.81 -11.19
CA ALA A 181 -19.92 -21.99 -11.18
C ALA A 181 -21.33 -21.60 -10.70
N GLU A 182 -22.27 -21.62 -11.66
CA GLU A 182 -23.73 -21.79 -11.51
C GLU A 182 -24.49 -20.57 -10.94
N SER A 183 -25.54 -20.01 -11.54
CA SER A 183 -26.54 -20.49 -12.50
C SER A 183 -27.25 -19.31 -13.19
N SER A 184 -27.94 -19.61 -14.31
CA SER A 184 -28.69 -18.70 -15.17
C SER A 184 -30.04 -18.24 -14.58
N ASP A 185 -30.47 -17.00 -14.89
CA ASP A 185 -31.67 -16.72 -15.70
C ASP A 185 -32.07 -15.22 -15.73
N ALA A 186 -32.34 -14.75 -16.96
CA ALA A 186 -33.19 -13.62 -17.43
C ALA A 186 -32.99 -12.18 -16.86
N ALA A 187 -32.31 -11.22 -17.54
CA ALA A 187 -32.61 -10.45 -18.79
C ALA A 187 -33.47 -9.16 -18.55
N PRO A 188 -33.57 -8.13 -19.45
CA PRO A 188 -32.86 -7.82 -20.71
C PRO A 188 -32.43 -6.33 -20.89
N PHE A 189 -31.25 -6.07 -21.50
CA PHE A 189 -31.00 -5.13 -22.63
C PHE A 189 -29.48 -4.95 -22.77
N ALA A 190 -28.86 -5.94 -23.40
CA ALA A 190 -27.62 -5.73 -24.12
C ALA A 190 -28.00 -5.10 -25.46
N THR A 191 -27.65 -3.83 -25.66
CA THR A 191 -27.26 -3.39 -27.01
C THR A 191 -25.76 -3.55 -27.08
N ALA A 192 -25.36 -4.43 -28.00
CA ALA A 192 -23.99 -4.64 -28.38
C ALA A 192 -23.36 -3.32 -28.85
N GLN A 193 -22.29 -2.89 -28.18
CA GLN A 193 -21.19 -2.19 -28.84
C GLN A 193 -19.92 -2.97 -28.52
N GLY A 194 -19.23 -3.32 -29.61
CA GLY A 194 -18.34 -4.47 -29.67
C GLY A 194 -17.06 -4.33 -28.86
N ASN A 195 -16.22 -5.33 -29.08
CA ASN A 195 -14.83 -5.41 -28.68
C ASN A 195 -13.98 -4.32 -29.40
N THR A 196 -14.39 -3.06 -29.29
CA THR A 196 -13.75 -1.91 -29.92
C THR A 196 -12.67 -1.39 -28.99
N ASP A 197 -11.46 -1.27 -29.53
CA ASP A 197 -10.32 -0.63 -28.90
C ASP A 197 -10.76 0.64 -28.13
N PRO A 198 -10.49 0.74 -26.81
CA PRO A 198 -10.89 1.87 -25.98
C PRO A 198 -10.24 3.20 -26.42
N LEU A 199 -9.17 3.15 -27.22
CA LEU A 199 -8.51 4.30 -27.85
C LEU A 199 -8.71 4.31 -29.37
N SER A 200 -9.78 3.69 -29.87
CA SER A 200 -10.17 3.82 -31.27
C SER A 200 -10.38 5.29 -31.67
N ALA A 201 -10.08 5.61 -32.92
CA ALA A 201 -10.23 6.97 -33.47
C ALA A 201 -11.67 7.52 -33.36
N GLU A 202 -12.68 6.64 -33.29
CA GLU A 202 -14.07 7.04 -33.07
C GLU A 202 -14.33 7.47 -31.62
N ARG A 203 -13.81 6.73 -30.63
CA ARG A 203 -13.91 7.10 -29.21
C ARG A 203 -13.09 8.34 -28.88
N LEU A 204 -11.91 8.50 -29.48
CA LEU A 204 -11.09 9.71 -29.30
C LEU A 204 -11.79 10.95 -29.87
N ARG A 205 -12.49 10.83 -31.01
CA ARG A 205 -13.31 11.93 -31.56
C ARG A 205 -14.52 12.25 -30.68
N ALA A 206 -15.23 11.24 -30.18
CA ALA A 206 -16.36 11.44 -29.26
C ALA A 206 -15.91 12.09 -27.93
N ALA A 207 -14.79 11.64 -27.39
CA ALA A 207 -14.16 12.22 -26.20
C ALA A 207 -13.67 13.66 -26.48
N GLY A 208 -13.11 13.92 -27.66
CA GLY A 208 -12.78 15.26 -28.16
C GLY A 208 -13.96 16.23 -28.06
N ALA A 209 -15.11 15.87 -28.63
CA ALA A 209 -16.31 16.70 -28.59
C ALA A 209 -16.81 16.97 -27.16
N CYS A 210 -16.71 15.98 -26.26
CA CYS A 210 -17.07 16.13 -24.85
C CYS A 210 -16.13 17.11 -24.12
N VAL A 211 -14.82 16.96 -24.31
CA VAL A 211 -13.80 17.83 -23.69
C VAL A 211 -13.89 19.25 -24.24
N ASP A 212 -14.15 19.41 -25.53
CA ASP A 212 -14.33 20.73 -26.15
C ASP A 212 -15.61 21.42 -25.65
N ALA A 213 -16.68 20.66 -25.36
CA ALA A 213 -17.88 21.20 -24.71
C ALA A 213 -17.61 21.61 -23.25
N ILE A 214 -16.80 20.84 -22.51
CA ILE A 214 -16.36 21.21 -21.16
C ILE A 214 -15.52 22.49 -21.20
N ALA A 215 -14.58 22.58 -22.15
CA ALA A 215 -13.69 23.73 -22.35
C ALA A 215 -14.45 25.04 -22.68
N GLN A 216 -15.61 24.94 -23.35
CA GLN A 216 -16.48 26.10 -23.61
C GLN A 216 -17.17 26.63 -22.36
N SER A 217 -17.44 25.75 -21.38
CA SER A 217 -18.10 26.11 -20.12
C SER A 217 -17.11 26.52 -19.02
N ARG A 218 -15.87 26.01 -19.07
CA ARG A 218 -14.87 26.16 -18.02
C ARG A 218 -13.45 25.96 -18.58
N PRO A 219 -12.42 26.68 -18.09
CA PRO A 219 -11.03 26.39 -18.46
C PRO A 219 -10.60 25.00 -17.98
N LEU A 220 -10.03 24.20 -18.89
CA LEU A 220 -9.49 22.88 -18.58
C LEU A 220 -8.31 23.01 -17.61
N THR A 221 -8.29 22.15 -16.59
CA THR A 221 -7.20 22.11 -15.60
C THR A 221 -6.70 20.70 -15.38
N CYS A 222 -5.44 20.55 -14.97
CA CYS A 222 -4.84 19.24 -14.67
C CYS A 222 -5.57 18.46 -13.57
N ALA A 223 -6.41 19.12 -12.76
CA ALA A 223 -7.27 18.51 -11.75
C ALA A 223 -8.44 17.69 -12.35
N GLU A 224 -8.82 17.93 -13.61
CA GLU A 224 -9.94 17.24 -14.27
C GLU A 224 -9.53 15.86 -14.81
N VAL A 225 -8.25 15.69 -15.15
CA VAL A 225 -7.68 14.41 -15.60
C VAL A 225 -7.92 13.28 -14.58
N PRO A 226 -7.65 13.43 -13.27
CA PRO A 226 -8.02 12.43 -12.27
C PRO A 226 -9.52 12.11 -12.22
N HIS A 227 -10.39 13.07 -12.47
CA HIS A 227 -11.85 12.87 -12.44
C HIS A 227 -12.32 12.08 -13.68
N ALA A 228 -11.75 12.35 -14.86
CA ALA A 228 -11.99 11.55 -16.06
C ALA A 228 -11.50 10.11 -15.88
N LEU A 229 -10.32 9.92 -15.29
CA LEU A 229 -9.79 8.58 -14.97
C LEU A 229 -10.60 7.86 -13.90
N ALA A 230 -11.20 8.57 -12.94
CA ALA A 230 -12.09 7.98 -11.94
C ALA A 230 -13.42 7.51 -12.53
N ARG A 231 -13.90 8.14 -13.62
CA ARG A 231 -15.07 7.70 -14.38
C ARG A 231 -14.80 6.51 -15.32
N GLY A 232 -13.54 6.11 -15.49
CA GLY A 232 -13.16 5.01 -16.38
C GLY A 232 -13.06 5.40 -17.86
N GLU A 233 -13.16 6.69 -18.21
CA GLU A 233 -13.08 7.19 -19.58
C GLU A 233 -11.64 7.59 -19.93
N LEU A 234 -10.85 6.61 -20.38
CA LEU A 234 -9.44 6.81 -20.73
C LEU A 234 -9.24 7.71 -21.96
N ALA A 235 -10.11 7.57 -22.95
CA ALA A 235 -10.09 8.41 -24.14
C ALA A 235 -10.26 9.89 -23.76
N GLU A 236 -11.13 10.18 -22.80
CA GLU A 236 -11.36 11.53 -22.29
C GLU A 236 -10.14 12.07 -21.54
N ALA A 237 -9.54 11.27 -20.66
CA ALA A 237 -8.32 11.64 -19.95
C ALA A 237 -7.14 11.92 -20.90
N ILE A 238 -6.96 11.09 -21.93
CA ILE A 238 -5.88 11.27 -22.92
C ILE A 238 -6.12 12.51 -23.78
N VAL A 239 -7.37 12.76 -24.19
CA VAL A 239 -7.74 13.99 -24.90
C VAL A 239 -7.49 15.23 -24.03
N MET A 240 -7.86 15.19 -22.74
CA MET A 240 -7.56 16.29 -21.82
C MET A 240 -6.06 16.55 -21.69
N VAL A 241 -5.25 15.50 -21.54
CA VAL A 241 -3.77 15.63 -21.50
C VAL A 241 -3.24 16.18 -22.83
N ALA A 242 -3.74 15.72 -23.97
CA ALA A 242 -3.34 16.22 -25.28
C ALA A 242 -3.66 17.70 -25.44
N ARG A 243 -4.85 18.14 -25.02
CA ARG A 243 -5.25 19.55 -25.07
C ARG A 243 -4.44 20.44 -24.13
N LEU A 244 -4.17 19.98 -22.90
CA LEU A 244 -3.32 20.68 -21.94
C LEU A 244 -1.85 20.76 -22.41
N ALA A 245 -1.39 19.80 -23.20
CA ALA A 245 -0.04 19.76 -23.78
C ALA A 245 0.05 20.40 -25.18
N GLU A 246 -1.03 20.98 -25.70
CA GLU A 246 -1.12 21.53 -27.06
C GLU A 246 -0.72 20.51 -28.16
N GLN A 247 -1.16 19.25 -28.00
CA GLN A 247 -0.89 18.15 -28.93
C GLN A 247 -2.20 17.59 -29.52
N GLU A 248 -2.08 16.89 -30.65
CA GLU A 248 -3.19 16.08 -31.17
C GLU A 248 -3.34 14.77 -30.38
N PRO A 249 -4.57 14.36 -30.05
CA PRO A 249 -4.83 13.17 -29.23
C PRO A 249 -4.31 11.89 -29.89
N ASP A 250 -4.41 11.79 -31.22
CA ASP A 250 -3.91 10.64 -31.98
C ASP A 250 -2.38 10.50 -31.87
N THR A 251 -1.65 11.62 -31.85
CA THR A 251 -0.19 11.64 -31.68
C THR A 251 0.21 11.13 -30.30
N LEU A 252 -0.53 11.53 -29.25
CA LEU A 252 -0.29 11.07 -27.89
C LEU A 252 -0.61 9.57 -27.72
N VAL A 253 -1.69 9.08 -28.34
CA VAL A 253 -2.03 7.65 -28.34
C VAL A 253 -0.97 6.82 -29.06
N GLN A 254 -0.46 7.27 -30.20
CA GLN A 254 0.65 6.61 -30.89
C GLN A 254 1.93 6.58 -30.03
N ALA A 255 2.21 7.67 -29.29
CA ALA A 255 3.33 7.71 -28.35
C ALA A 255 3.16 6.74 -27.18
N LEU A 256 1.95 6.64 -26.63
CA LEU A 256 1.61 5.71 -25.55
C LEU A 256 1.67 4.24 -26.00
N ARG A 257 1.39 3.97 -27.28
CA ARG A 257 1.52 2.63 -27.91
C ARG A 257 2.95 2.29 -28.34
N GLY A 258 3.92 3.18 -28.12
CA GLY A 258 5.30 2.98 -28.57
C GLY A 258 5.47 3.06 -30.10
N LEU A 259 4.48 3.56 -30.82
CA LEU A 259 4.48 3.71 -32.29
C LEU A 259 5.02 5.08 -32.75
N SER A 260 5.33 5.98 -31.82
CA SER A 260 5.87 7.31 -32.13
C SER A 260 7.39 7.26 -32.45
N PRO A 261 7.86 8.01 -33.46
CA PRO A 261 9.29 8.12 -33.76
C PRO A 261 10.08 8.87 -32.68
N VAL A 262 9.41 9.67 -31.85
CA VAL A 262 10.04 10.47 -30.80
C VAL A 262 9.98 9.70 -29.48
N LYS A 263 11.14 9.23 -29.00
CA LYS A 263 11.26 8.56 -27.70
C LYS A 263 10.79 9.49 -26.58
N ASN A 264 10.03 8.95 -25.64
CA ASN A 264 9.51 9.64 -24.45
C ASN A 264 8.50 10.78 -24.72
N LEU A 265 7.94 10.89 -25.93
CA LEU A 265 6.95 11.91 -26.25
C LEU A 265 5.74 11.90 -25.31
N ALA A 266 5.26 10.72 -24.92
CA ALA A 266 4.15 10.58 -23.97
C ALA A 266 4.48 11.19 -22.59
N LEU A 267 5.69 10.96 -22.08
CA LEU A 267 6.14 11.51 -20.79
C LEU A 267 6.32 13.03 -20.86
N LEU A 268 6.84 13.54 -21.98
CA LEU A 268 7.01 14.97 -22.19
C LEU A 268 5.64 15.68 -22.25
N ALA A 269 4.67 15.11 -22.96
CA ALA A 269 3.31 15.63 -23.03
C ALA A 269 2.60 15.63 -21.67
N MET A 270 2.74 14.54 -20.89
CA MET A 270 2.19 14.48 -19.53
C MET A 270 2.85 15.52 -18.61
N ARG A 271 4.15 15.77 -18.78
CA ARG A 271 4.87 16.76 -17.98
C ARG A 271 4.51 18.20 -18.35
N SER A 272 4.33 18.50 -19.64
CA SER A 272 3.91 19.84 -20.09
C SER A 272 2.47 20.17 -19.68
N ALA A 273 1.63 19.16 -19.51
CA ALA A 273 0.27 19.30 -18.97
C ALA A 273 0.23 19.42 -17.42
N ASP A 274 1.38 19.58 -16.74
CA ASP A 274 1.51 19.69 -15.28
C ASP A 274 0.98 18.48 -14.49
N LEU A 275 0.99 17.28 -15.07
CA LEU A 275 0.65 16.06 -14.33
C LEU A 275 1.76 15.68 -13.34
N SER A 276 1.32 15.16 -12.19
CA SER A 276 2.22 14.51 -11.24
C SER A 276 2.74 13.17 -11.79
N TRP A 277 3.91 12.75 -11.34
CA TRP A 277 4.49 11.46 -11.73
C TRP A 277 3.57 10.27 -11.42
N ALA A 278 2.89 10.31 -10.27
CA ALA A 278 1.91 9.29 -9.89
C ALA A 278 0.74 9.19 -10.88
N MET A 279 0.32 10.30 -11.48
CA MET A 279 -0.75 10.32 -12.48
C MET A 279 -0.27 9.83 -13.85
N ALA A 280 0.94 10.22 -14.26
CA ALA A 280 1.55 9.73 -15.49
C ALA A 280 1.75 8.20 -15.43
N GLU A 281 2.24 7.68 -14.31
CA GLU A 281 2.39 6.25 -14.08
C GLU A 281 1.03 5.52 -14.13
N ARG A 282 -0.02 6.13 -13.57
CA ARG A 282 -1.39 5.59 -13.63
C ARG A 282 -1.90 5.51 -15.07
N ILE A 283 -1.69 6.54 -15.90
CA ILE A 283 -2.08 6.53 -17.32
C ILE A 283 -1.29 5.45 -18.08
N LEU A 284 0.03 5.34 -17.87
CA LEU A 284 0.86 4.35 -18.53
C LEU A 284 0.50 2.91 -18.14
N ARG A 285 0.21 2.65 -16.86
CA ARG A 285 -0.24 1.32 -16.39
C ARG A 285 -1.59 0.93 -16.99
N GLU A 286 -2.50 1.88 -17.15
CA GLU A 286 -3.82 1.64 -17.70
C GLU A 286 -3.80 1.40 -19.22
N VAL A 287 -2.85 2.01 -19.94
CA VAL A 287 -2.59 1.71 -21.35
C VAL A 287 -1.83 0.39 -21.52
N GLY A 288 -0.81 0.15 -20.69
CA GLY A 288 0.05 -1.04 -20.75
C GLY A 288 -0.67 -2.35 -20.37
N SER A 289 -1.46 -2.34 -19.30
CA SER A 289 -2.26 -3.52 -18.86
C SER A 289 -3.30 -3.98 -19.89
N ARG A 290 -3.59 -3.13 -20.88
CA ARG A 290 -4.54 -3.40 -21.97
C ARG A 290 -3.84 -3.81 -23.26
N ALA A 291 -2.62 -3.32 -23.52
CA ALA A 291 -1.76 -3.83 -24.59
C ALA A 291 -1.39 -5.32 -24.38
N ASP A 292 -1.23 -5.74 -23.12
CA ASP A 292 -0.99 -7.15 -22.76
C ASP A 292 -2.19 -8.07 -23.05
N ARG A 293 -3.42 -7.54 -23.17
CA ARG A 293 -4.63 -8.29 -23.54
C ARG A 293 -4.82 -8.45 -25.06
N GLU A 294 -4.28 -7.53 -25.86
CA GLU A 294 -4.40 -7.55 -27.33
C GLU A 294 -3.24 -8.29 -28.03
N GLY A 295 -2.35 -8.94 -27.27
CA GLY A 295 -1.38 -9.88 -27.82
C GLY A 295 -0.29 -9.25 -28.68
N ASN A 296 0.06 -7.98 -28.47
CA ASN A 296 1.11 -7.31 -29.23
C ASN A 296 2.14 -6.67 -28.30
N LEU A 297 3.23 -7.40 -28.00
CA LEU A 297 4.43 -6.83 -27.39
C LEU A 297 5.25 -6.09 -28.47
N PRO A 298 5.50 -4.78 -28.35
CA PRO A 298 6.81 -4.28 -28.69
C PRO A 298 7.71 -4.52 -27.48
N ALA A 299 8.76 -5.32 -27.67
CA ALA A 299 9.79 -5.57 -26.68
C ALA A 299 10.36 -4.23 -26.15
N LEU A 300 10.00 -3.86 -24.92
CA LEU A 300 10.81 -2.95 -24.12
C LEU A 300 12.07 -3.73 -23.72
N ASN A 301 13.07 -3.67 -24.59
CA ASN A 301 14.38 -4.27 -24.38
C ASN A 301 14.90 -3.96 -22.97
N GLU A 302 15.24 -5.01 -22.23
CA GLU A 302 15.97 -5.04 -20.95
C GLU A 302 17.38 -4.41 -21.02
N ALA A 303 17.72 -3.70 -22.10
CA ALA A 303 19.03 -3.09 -22.33
C ALA A 303 19.22 -1.71 -21.65
N SER A 304 18.16 -1.03 -21.20
CA SER A 304 18.30 0.28 -20.54
C SER A 304 18.55 0.21 -19.03
N GLN A 305 18.37 -0.95 -18.38
CA GLN A 305 18.53 -1.08 -16.93
C GLN A 305 19.96 -1.47 -16.48
N ARG A 306 20.88 -1.77 -17.41
CA ARG A 306 22.28 -2.11 -17.08
C ARG A 306 23.32 -1.03 -17.44
N GLY A 307 22.89 0.19 -17.75
CA GLY A 307 23.78 1.25 -18.26
C GLY A 307 24.19 2.38 -17.32
N VAL A 308 23.66 2.51 -16.09
CA VAL A 308 23.82 3.76 -15.30
C VAL A 308 24.37 3.55 -13.88
N CYS A 309 25.05 2.43 -13.60
CA CYS A 309 25.73 2.22 -12.31
C CYS A 309 27.18 1.72 -12.44
N ARG A 310 27.98 2.31 -13.34
CA ARG A 310 29.44 2.28 -13.21
C ARG A 310 30.04 3.63 -13.58
N SER A 311 30.85 4.13 -12.66
CA SER A 311 31.80 5.25 -12.76
C SER A 311 31.39 6.53 -12.02
N ILE A 312 31.32 6.45 -10.69
CA ILE A 312 31.87 7.51 -9.83
C ILE A 312 32.53 6.80 -8.63
N GLU A 313 33.83 6.52 -8.75
CA GLU A 313 34.72 6.44 -7.59
C GLU A 313 35.56 7.73 -7.53
N PRO A 314 35.91 8.22 -6.33
CA PRO A 314 36.62 9.47 -6.17
C PRO A 314 38.13 9.23 -6.25
N SER A 315 38.79 9.90 -7.20
CA SER A 315 40.25 10.00 -7.22
C SER A 315 40.63 11.46 -7.15
N GLY A 316 41.26 11.85 -6.04
CA GLY A 316 41.88 13.15 -5.88
C GLY A 316 43.13 13.25 -6.72
N ALA A 317 43.27 14.36 -7.46
CA ALA A 317 44.55 14.92 -7.85
C ALA A 317 44.35 16.38 -8.29
N ALA A 318 45.26 17.22 -7.83
CA ALA A 318 45.33 18.66 -8.03
C ALA A 318 45.83 19.08 -9.44
N CYS A 319 45.79 20.40 -9.67
CA CYS A 319 46.49 21.17 -10.72
C CYS A 319 45.94 21.03 -12.15
N SER A 320 45.91 22.03 -13.02
CA SER A 320 46.25 23.46 -12.99
C SER A 320 45.81 24.05 -14.35
N ALA A 321 45.63 25.37 -14.40
CA ALA A 321 45.79 26.27 -15.55
C ALA A 321 45.15 25.92 -16.92
N GLY A 322 44.24 26.79 -17.39
CA GLY A 322 43.96 26.91 -18.83
C GLY A 322 42.56 27.44 -19.17
N CYS A 323 42.35 28.74 -19.04
CA CYS A 323 41.36 29.45 -19.87
C CYS A 323 41.85 29.42 -21.33
N PRO A 324 40.96 29.46 -22.35
CA PRO A 324 40.41 30.76 -22.71
C PRO A 324 38.92 30.77 -23.09
N ALA A 325 38.41 32.00 -23.09
CA ALA A 325 37.06 32.45 -23.38
C ALA A 325 36.74 32.53 -24.88
N ALA A 326 35.47 32.27 -25.24
CA ALA A 326 34.65 32.80 -26.34
C ALA A 326 33.47 31.83 -26.53
N CYS A 327 32.17 32.16 -26.52
CA CYS A 327 31.46 33.40 -26.76
C CYS A 327 30.26 33.51 -25.82
N ARG A 328 30.08 34.68 -25.21
CA ARG A 328 28.80 35.19 -24.73
C ARG A 328 28.15 35.97 -25.88
N LEU A 329 26.89 35.68 -26.17
CA LEU A 329 25.86 36.63 -26.65
C LEU A 329 24.54 36.08 -26.04
N HIS A 330 23.99 36.68 -24.97
CA HIS A 330 22.94 37.74 -24.98
C HIS A 330 21.73 37.32 -25.87
N ASP A 331 20.47 37.29 -25.43
CA ASP A 331 19.80 38.12 -24.41
C ASP A 331 18.39 37.52 -24.06
N PRO A 332 17.45 38.17 -23.33
CA PRO A 332 17.05 37.76 -21.98
C PRO A 332 15.52 37.68 -21.79
N GLY A 333 14.97 36.57 -21.34
CA GLY A 333 13.52 36.53 -21.13
C GLY A 333 13.06 35.30 -20.40
N ARG A 334 13.25 35.28 -19.08
CA ARG A 334 12.51 34.52 -18.04
C ARG A 334 13.42 34.27 -16.83
N ARG A 335 13.69 35.36 -16.09
CA ARG A 335 14.07 35.30 -14.67
C ARG A 335 13.01 36.06 -13.88
N ALA A 336 11.94 35.35 -13.52
CA ALA A 336 11.13 35.63 -12.34
C ALA A 336 10.26 34.40 -12.11
N ILE A 337 9.98 34.05 -10.86
CA ILE A 337 9.31 32.83 -10.38
C ILE A 337 10.25 31.63 -10.20
N CYS A 338 11.34 31.86 -9.46
CA CYS A 338 11.98 30.85 -8.60
C CYS A 338 12.67 31.59 -7.45
N ALA A 339 11.87 32.21 -6.60
CA ALA A 339 12.29 32.78 -5.33
C ALA A 339 11.15 32.59 -4.32
N GLY A 340 11.25 31.52 -3.54
CA GLY A 340 10.33 31.23 -2.46
C GLY A 340 10.43 29.77 -2.07
N LEU A 341 10.98 29.52 -0.88
CA LEU A 341 11.08 28.21 -0.20
C LEU A 341 12.36 27.40 -0.47
N ARG A 342 13.52 28.03 -0.22
CA ARG A 342 14.63 27.35 0.46
C ARG A 342 14.53 27.69 1.94
N GLY A 343 14.31 26.70 2.80
CA GLY A 343 14.34 26.88 4.25
C GLY A 343 13.60 25.79 5.03
N GLN A 344 14.11 24.56 4.99
CA GLN A 344 14.31 23.70 6.17
C GLN A 344 14.97 22.40 5.73
N GLY A 345 16.17 22.16 6.27
CA GLY A 345 16.96 20.96 6.05
C GLY A 345 16.53 19.82 6.97
N GLY A 346 16.79 18.60 6.50
CA GLY A 346 16.62 17.35 7.22
C GLY A 346 16.79 16.18 6.24
N GLU A 347 18.01 15.66 6.11
CA GLU A 347 18.26 14.34 5.50
C GLU A 347 17.55 13.24 6.29
N PRO A 348 16.96 12.23 5.63
CA PRO A 348 16.72 10.93 6.25
C PRO A 348 17.70 9.84 5.73
N PRO A 349 17.99 8.81 6.54
CA PRO A 349 19.10 7.86 6.39
C PRO A 349 18.87 6.74 5.35
N PRO A 350 19.93 5.99 4.94
CA PRO A 350 19.85 4.95 3.92
C PRO A 350 19.48 3.60 4.55
N ALA A 351 18.28 3.07 4.28
CA ALA A 351 17.94 1.68 4.62
C ALA A 351 16.66 1.17 3.93
N ILE A 352 16.63 1.07 2.60
CA ILE A 352 15.70 0.16 1.87
C ILE A 352 16.44 -0.43 0.67
N ILE A 353 17.50 -1.19 0.94
CA ILE A 353 18.07 -2.18 0.01
C ILE A 353 18.26 -3.44 0.85
N ASP A 354 17.17 -4.16 1.13
CA ASP A 354 17.26 -5.56 1.55
C ASP A 354 15.94 -6.38 1.53
N TRP A 355 14.82 -5.81 1.06
CA TRP A 355 13.53 -6.51 1.08
C TRP A 355 13.16 -7.29 -0.19
N MET A 356 14.08 -7.41 -1.16
CA MET A 356 13.83 -8.11 -2.45
C MET A 356 14.42 -9.53 -2.55
N LEU A 357 14.91 -10.14 -1.45
CA LEU A 357 15.60 -11.44 -1.51
C LEU A 357 14.91 -12.61 -0.79
N TRP A 358 13.63 -12.54 -0.42
CA TRP A 358 12.94 -13.72 0.15
C TRP A 358 11.56 -13.99 -0.45
N SER A 359 11.55 -14.79 -1.53
CA SER A 359 10.47 -15.71 -1.88
C SER A 359 11.02 -16.82 -2.77
N PRO A 360 11.14 -18.07 -2.28
CA PRO A 360 11.35 -19.22 -3.13
C PRO A 360 10.02 -19.64 -3.79
N ARG A 361 10.18 -20.06 -5.05
CA ARG A 361 9.18 -20.53 -6.00
C ARG A 361 8.40 -21.76 -5.53
N PHE A 362 7.14 -21.81 -5.97
CA PHE A 362 6.46 -22.95 -6.59
C PHE A 362 7.14 -24.33 -6.48
N VAL A 363 6.47 -25.23 -5.76
CA VAL A 363 6.01 -26.53 -6.27
C VAL A 363 4.53 -26.64 -5.96
#